data_AF-A0A356UJT2-F1
#
_entry.id   AF-A0A356UJT2-F1
#
_cell.length_a   1.000
_cell.length_b   1.000
_cell.length_c   1.000
_cell.angle_alpha   90.00
_cell.angle_beta   90.00
_cell.angle_gamma   90.00
#
_symmetry.space_group_name_H-M   'P 1'
#
loop_
_entity.id
_entity.type
_entity.pdbx_description
1 polymer ?
#
loop_
_entity_poly.entity_id
_entity_poly.type
_entity_poly.pdbx_seq_one_letter_code
_entity_poly.pdbx_strand_id
1 'polypeptide(L)' 'MKAVAAILPAYNEARTIERIIKMLQEVPELNEIIVVSDGSTDATTNVARKAGAIVLELV' A
#
# COMPACT_ATOMS: atom_id res chain seq x y z
N MET A 1 13.33 8.49 18.12
CA MET A 1 13.29 8.57 16.64
C MET A 1 11.88 8.93 16.21
N LYS A 2 11.71 9.70 15.13
CA LYS A 2 10.39 9.94 14.51
C LYS A 2 10.14 8.82 13.50
N ALA A 3 8.94 8.26 13.50
CA ALA A 3 8.53 7.28 12.50
C ALA A 3 8.01 7.98 11.24
N VAL A 4 8.29 7.42 10.05
CA VAL A 4 7.82 7.90 8.75
C VAL A 4 6.97 6.82 8.10
N ALA A 5 5.79 7.20 7.62
CA ALA A 5 4.87 6.32 6.91
C ALA A 5 4.63 6.83 5.49
N ALA A 6 4.56 5.91 4.53
CA ALA A 6 4.09 6.17 3.17
C ALA A 6 2.59 5.85 3.07
N ILE A 7 1.79 6.81 2.62
CA ILE A 7 0.34 6.63 2.40
C ILE A 7 0.08 6.55 0.90
N LEU A 8 -0.59 5.48 0.47
CA LEU A 8 -0.92 5.19 -0.91
C LEU A 8 -2.44 5.14 -1.08
N PRO A 9 -3.08 6.22 -1.54
CA PRO A 9 -4.43 6.14 -2.07
C PRO A 9 -4.47 5.18 -3.25
N ALA A 10 -5.44 4.27 -3.29
CA ALA A 10 -5.55 3.27 -4.34
C ALA A 10 -7.00 3.03 -4.75
N TYR A 11 -7.23 2.95 -6.07
CA TYR A 11 -8.49 2.56 -6.68
C TYR A 11 -8.20 1.73 -7.93
N ASN A 12 -8.44 0.41 -7.86
CA ASN A 12 -8.25 -0.52 -8.98
C ASN A 12 -6.82 -0.56 -9.59
N GLU A 13 -5.81 -0.64 -8.72
CA GLU A 13 -4.38 -0.66 -9.00
C GLU A 13 -3.75 -2.08 -8.87
N ALA A 14 -4.53 -3.16 -9.04
CA ALA A 14 -4.03 -4.52 -8.80
C ALA A 14 -2.78 -4.90 -9.65
N ARG A 15 -2.55 -4.21 -10.76
CA ARG A 15 -1.42 -4.46 -11.68
C ARG A 15 -0.14 -3.72 -11.30
N THR A 16 -0.22 -2.70 -10.45
CA THR A 16 0.87 -1.76 -10.19
C THR A 16 1.25 -1.72 -8.71
N ILE A 17 0.28 -1.92 -7.81
CA ILE A 17 0.43 -1.67 -6.37
C ILE A 17 1.55 -2.51 -5.72
N GLU A 18 1.71 -3.78 -6.14
CA GLU A 18 2.79 -4.65 -5.63
C GLU A 18 4.18 -4.06 -5.91
N ARG A 19 4.41 -3.59 -7.14
CA ARG A 19 5.71 -3.02 -7.53
C ARG A 19 6.02 -1.78 -6.72
N ILE A 20 5.02 -0.93 -6.49
CA ILE A 20 5.20 0.30 -5.71
C ILE A 20 5.54 -0.03 -4.25
N ILE A 21 4.82 -0.96 -3.63
CA ILE A 21 5.10 -1.40 -2.26
C ILE A 21 6.52 -1.96 -2.13
N LYS A 22 6.97 -2.80 -3.07
CA LYS A 22 8.34 -3.34 -3.07
C LYS A 22 9.41 -2.25 -3.18
N MET A 23 9.21 -1.24 -4.02
CA MET A 23 10.14 -0.11 -4.12
C MET A 23 10.19 0.71 -2.82
N LEU A 24 9.04 0.91 -2.16
CA LEU A 24 8.99 1.64 -0.89
C LEU A 24 9.66 0.87 0.26
N GLN A 25 9.65 -0.46 0.23
CA GLN A 25 10.35 -1.31 1.20
C GLN A 25 11.88 -1.18 1.11
N GLU A 26 12.41 -0.70 -0.01
CA GLU A 26 13.85 -0.45 -0.17
C GLU A 26 14.31 0.88 0.46
N VAL A 27 13.38 1.72 0.94
CA VAL A 27 13.68 3.02 1.57
C VAL A 27 13.92 2.84 3.08
N PRO A 28 15.18 2.97 3.58
CA PRO A 28 15.51 2.68 4.97
C PRO A 28 14.81 3.57 6.00
N GLU A 29 14.42 4.78 5.61
CA GLU A 29 13.74 5.75 6.47
C GLU A 29 12.24 5.48 6.63
N LEU A 30 11.64 4.63 5.78
CA LEU A 30 10.22 4.27 5.87
C LEU A 30 10.02 3.15 6.89
N ASN A 31 9.12 3.39 7.85
CA ASN A 31 8.75 2.42 8.86
C ASN A 31 7.46 1.68 8.50
N GLU A 32 6.56 2.35 7.79
CA GLU A 32 5.22 1.85 7.50
C GLU A 32 4.80 2.20 6.07
N ILE A 33 4.05 1.27 5.45
CA ILE A 33 3.42 1.46 4.14
C ILE A 33 1.93 1.18 4.33
N ILE A 34 1.11 2.20 4.12
CA ILE A 34 -0.34 2.16 4.33
C ILE A 34 -1.02 2.41 2.98
N VAL A 35 -1.74 1.42 2.49
CA VAL A 35 -2.61 1.56 1.32
C VAL A 35 -4.03 1.89 1.81
N VAL A 36 -4.58 2.98 1.28
CA VAL A 36 -5.96 3.41 1.53
C VAL A 36 -6.76 3.13 0.27
N SER A 37 -7.56 2.07 0.29
CA SER A 37 -8.43 1.68 -0.81
C SER A 37 -9.74 2.46 -0.73
N ASP A 38 -9.98 3.31 -1.71
CA ASP A 38 -11.19 4.14 -1.84
C ASP A 38 -12.25 3.41 -2.69
N GLY A 39 -12.71 2.25 -2.21
CA GLY A 39 -13.71 1.44 -2.91
C GLY A 39 -13.20 0.62 -4.11
N SER A 40 -11.93 0.17 -4.09
CA SER A 40 -11.41 -0.76 -5.12
C SER A 40 -12.30 -2.01 -5.23
N THR A 41 -12.65 -2.40 -6.45
CA THR A 41 -13.47 -3.59 -6.75
C THR A 41 -12.66 -4.73 -7.38
N ASP A 42 -11.41 -4.48 -7.71
CA ASP A 42 -10.47 -5.48 -8.21
C ASP A 42 -9.62 -6.11 -7.09
N ALA A 43 -8.51 -6.77 -7.45
CA ALA A 43 -7.63 -7.41 -6.50
C ALA A 43 -6.66 -6.46 -5.74
N THR A 44 -6.79 -5.14 -5.85
CA THR A 44 -5.84 -4.14 -5.29
C THR A 44 -5.54 -4.41 -3.82
N THR A 45 -6.58 -4.54 -2.99
CA THR A 45 -6.44 -4.71 -1.55
C THR A 45 -5.75 -6.04 -1.20
N ASN A 46 -6.10 -7.11 -1.92
CA ASN A 46 -5.49 -8.43 -1.75
C ASN A 46 -4.02 -8.44 -2.15
N VAL A 47 -3.67 -7.79 -3.26
CA VAL A 47 -2.29 -7.66 -3.74
C VAL A 47 -1.48 -6.82 -2.76
N ALA A 48 -2.01 -5.70 -2.28
CA ALA A 48 -1.35 -4.83 -1.30
C ALA A 48 -1.04 -5.55 0.02
N ARG A 49 -2.02 -6.29 0.57
CA ARG A 49 -1.81 -7.10 1.80
C ARG A 49 -0.71 -8.14 1.61
N LYS A 50 -0.73 -8.87 0.50
CA LYS A 50 0.29 -9.89 0.19
C LYS A 50 1.69 -9.29 0.02
N ALA A 51 1.78 -8.06 -0.48
CA ALA A 51 3.04 -7.34 -0.60
C ALA A 51 3.55 -6.78 0.74
N GLY A 52 2.78 -6.90 1.83
CA GLY A 52 3.19 -6.50 3.17
C GLY A 52 2.76 -5.09 3.60
N ALA A 53 1.88 -4.43 2.84
CA ALA A 53 1.31 -3.15 3.25
C ALA A 53 0.17 -3.33 4.26
N ILE A 54 0.01 -2.36 5.15
CA ILE A 54 -1.22 -2.17 5.94
C ILE A 54 -2.29 -1.66 4.97
N VAL A 55 -3.48 -2.24 5.00
CA VAL A 55 -4.58 -1.84 4.10
C VAL A 55 -5.78 -1.35 4.88
N LEU A 56 -6.17 -0.10 4.63
CA LEU A 56 -7.40 0.52 5.09
C LEU A 56 -8.39 0.55 3.92
N GLU A 57 -9.59 0.02 4.12
CA GLU A 57 -10.66 0.06 3.11
C GLU A 57 -11.71 1.08 3.55
N LEU A 58 -11.97 2.06 2.70
CA LEU A 58 -13.08 2.99 2.87
C LEU A 58 -14.30 2.35 2.19
N VAL A 59 -15.33 2.10 3.00
CA VAL A 59 -16.64 1.55 2.59
C VAL A 59 -17.47 2.57 1.84
#